data_AF-A0A7W5G4J8-F1
#
_entry.id   AF-A0A7W5G4J8-F1
#
_cell.length_a   1.000
_cell.length_b   1.000
_cell.length_c   1.000
_cell.angle_alpha   90.00
_cell.angle_beta   90.00
_cell.angle_gamma   90.00
#
_symmetry.space_group_name_H-M   'P 1'
#
loop_
_entity.id
_entity.type
_entity.pdbx_description
1 polymer ?
#
loop_
_entity_poly.entity_id
_entity_poly.type
_entity_poly.pdbx_seq_one_letter_code
_entity_poly.pdbx_strand_id
1 'polypeptide(L)'
;MSSNILFLLSVSEPFFTRCMDLFELDSRRRKCRLSAFSYYNYSDHDLSVFDHVVYFKDVLDQMNDKAHAIDFMVESRRMEAEYQFVLSDLIHAERHFARFNKEDAFRVAVLMGLKVEELNKENKVSLIVAEGLDDFLSMFAYFFSRRYEIPFRYPVRSRIGTGVYLSDGLDGNVAACRPSNGNATLNADEYIDNYLEKKEQPSYMVANKRFFKVADRRDFLVLAKKTIQKNKDTTFHAYEGSIDILKKRVFRIVNALNYSAVLKNNRVALKDIVERGVDFFVYPLHFHPEASTLVKGRWINNQLQIIEFISKSLPSNYVLLVKEHRVSIGRRRRDFYREIVKHHNVMLVNHDLNPHDLIRHSTGVVTISSSMGLEAILHNKPVICFGDVFYNRLPGVENARDFTRMQDYVNNAIGFKGYDKAHVSQMVSDILKYSVFPETDFSPHHFTDEHCSALLDLLDGDLDHLVHNHEHRYTFHQGEAS
;
A
#
# COMPACT_ATOMS: atom_id res chain seq x y z
N MET A 1 -26.49 -12.99 -20.12
CA MET A 1 -26.32 -11.63 -19.55
C MET A 1 -24.87 -11.24 -19.78
N SER A 2 -24.61 -10.00 -20.21
CA SER A 2 -23.24 -9.46 -20.33
C SER A 2 -22.60 -9.38 -18.95
N SER A 3 -21.38 -9.88 -18.79
CA SER A 3 -20.62 -9.80 -17.55
C SER A 3 -20.26 -8.34 -17.26
N ASN A 4 -20.50 -7.83 -16.05
CA ASN A 4 -20.15 -6.45 -15.67
C ASN A 4 -18.81 -6.44 -14.91
N ILE A 5 -17.87 -5.58 -15.34
CA ILE A 5 -16.60 -5.36 -14.66
C ILE A 5 -16.67 -4.01 -13.96
N LEU A 6 -16.51 -4.01 -12.63
CA LEU A 6 -16.49 -2.79 -11.83
C LEU A 6 -15.06 -2.33 -11.60
N PHE A 7 -14.74 -1.11 -12.04
CA PHE A 7 -13.48 -0.46 -11.78
C PHE A 7 -13.58 0.52 -10.62
N LEU A 8 -12.63 0.47 -9.68
CA LEU A 8 -12.53 1.45 -8.59
C LEU A 8 -11.40 2.41 -8.93
N LEU A 9 -11.74 3.67 -9.23
CA LEU A 9 -10.81 4.65 -9.79
C LEU A 9 -10.55 5.79 -8.80
N SER A 10 -9.31 5.86 -8.31
CA SER A 10 -8.87 6.74 -7.22
C SER A 10 -7.87 7.80 -7.69
N VAL A 11 -6.69 7.42 -8.20
CA VAL A 11 -5.61 8.36 -8.58
C VAL A 11 -5.20 8.18 -10.05
N SER A 12 -5.48 7.02 -10.64
CA SER A 12 -4.95 6.52 -11.91
C SER A 12 -6.02 6.42 -12.99
N GLU A 13 -7.08 7.24 -12.91
CA GLU A 13 -8.15 7.30 -13.92
C GLU A 13 -7.63 7.34 -15.36
N PRO A 14 -6.67 8.22 -15.74
CA PRO A 14 -6.18 8.26 -17.12
C PRO A 14 -5.55 6.94 -17.58
N PHE A 15 -4.92 6.20 -16.65
CA PHE A 15 -4.33 4.90 -16.96
C PHE A 15 -5.41 3.86 -17.22
N PHE A 16 -6.42 3.76 -16.36
CA PHE A 16 -7.51 2.79 -16.54
C PHE A 16 -8.38 3.10 -17.75
N THR A 17 -8.70 4.37 -18.01
CA THR A 17 -9.39 4.77 -19.25
C THR A 17 -8.58 4.33 -20.46
N ARG A 18 -7.26 4.61 -20.49
CA ARG A 18 -6.40 4.21 -21.61
C ARG A 18 -6.33 2.68 -21.78
N CYS A 19 -6.28 1.92 -20.68
CA CYS A 19 -6.36 0.46 -20.74
C CYS A 19 -7.66 0.00 -21.39
N MET A 20 -8.79 0.63 -21.04
CA MET A 20 -10.09 0.26 -21.59
C MET A 20 -10.25 0.69 -23.05
N ASP A 21 -9.66 1.81 -23.47
CA ASP A 21 -9.60 2.19 -24.90
C ASP A 21 -8.89 1.12 -25.74
N LEU A 22 -7.80 0.54 -25.21
CA LEU A 22 -7.12 -0.57 -25.88
C LEU A 22 -7.98 -1.84 -25.87
N PHE A 23 -8.70 -2.09 -24.78
CA PHE A 23 -9.63 -3.22 -24.69
C PHE A 23 -10.83 -3.09 -25.64
N GLU A 24 -11.21 -1.88 -26.09
CA GLU A 24 -12.26 -1.71 -27.10
C GLU A 24 -11.94 -2.40 -28.44
N LEU A 25 -10.66 -2.57 -28.74
CA LEU A 25 -10.19 -3.28 -29.93
C LEU A 25 -10.31 -4.81 -29.80
N ASP A 26 -10.53 -5.32 -28.59
CA ASP A 26 -10.68 -6.75 -28.31
C ASP A 26 -12.12 -7.21 -28.62
N SER A 27 -12.25 -8.31 -29.38
CA SER A 27 -13.54 -8.92 -29.70
C SER A 27 -14.37 -9.30 -28.47
N ARG A 28 -13.72 -9.60 -27.33
CA ARG A 28 -14.32 -9.93 -26.04
C ARG A 28 -15.09 -8.77 -25.43
N ARG A 29 -14.68 -7.51 -25.69
CA ARG A 29 -15.32 -6.30 -25.16
C ARG A 29 -16.83 -6.28 -25.38
N ARG A 30 -17.31 -6.77 -26.52
CA ARG A 30 -18.74 -6.78 -26.90
C ARG A 30 -19.64 -7.59 -25.95
N LYS A 31 -19.03 -8.45 -25.12
CA LYS A 31 -19.73 -9.30 -24.15
C LYS A 31 -19.63 -8.79 -22.72
N CYS A 32 -18.84 -7.75 -22.48
CA CYS A 32 -18.64 -7.15 -21.17
C CYS A 32 -19.33 -5.79 -21.08
N ARG A 33 -19.88 -5.47 -19.92
CA ARG A 33 -20.18 -4.09 -19.51
C ARG A 33 -19.07 -3.59 -18.60
N LEU A 34 -18.74 -2.31 -18.70
CA LEU A 34 -17.75 -1.64 -17.88
C LEU A 34 -18.46 -0.64 -16.99
N SER A 35 -18.37 -0.82 -15.69
CA SER A 35 -18.82 0.16 -14.69
C SER A 35 -17.63 0.73 -13.95
N ALA A 36 -17.73 1.98 -13.48
CA ALA A 36 -16.70 2.58 -12.64
C ALA A 36 -17.28 3.29 -11.42
N PHE A 37 -16.51 3.28 -10.33
CA PHE A 37 -16.67 4.21 -9.23
C PHE A 37 -15.46 5.15 -9.22
N SER A 38 -15.69 6.43 -9.51
CA SER A 38 -14.68 7.48 -9.59
C SER A 38 -14.66 8.34 -8.32
N TYR A 39 -13.47 8.59 -7.78
CA TYR A 39 -13.27 9.54 -6.68
C TYR A 39 -13.27 11.03 -7.12
N TYR A 40 -13.45 11.28 -8.41
CA TYR A 40 -13.43 12.62 -9.01
C TYR A 40 -14.83 13.15 -9.31
N ASN A 41 -14.90 14.39 -9.83
CA ASN A 41 -16.14 15.03 -10.23
C ASN A 41 -16.43 14.79 -11.73
N TYR A 42 -17.68 15.00 -12.18
CA TYR A 42 -18.15 14.67 -13.53
C TYR A 42 -17.28 15.19 -14.68
N SER A 43 -16.63 16.34 -14.52
CA SER A 43 -15.85 17.01 -15.57
C SER A 43 -14.33 16.89 -15.39
N ASP A 44 -13.85 16.12 -14.42
CA ASP A 44 -12.42 16.03 -14.12
C ASP A 44 -11.66 15.21 -15.17
N HIS A 45 -12.27 14.14 -15.68
CA HIS A 45 -11.68 13.18 -16.63
C HIS A 45 -12.76 12.61 -17.56
N ASP A 46 -12.36 12.25 -18.78
CA ASP A 46 -13.23 11.55 -19.73
C ASP A 46 -13.31 10.06 -19.35
N LEU A 47 -14.50 9.61 -18.97
CA LEU A 47 -14.82 8.24 -18.57
C LEU A 47 -15.86 7.61 -19.52
N SER A 48 -16.00 8.14 -20.74
CA SER A 48 -16.98 7.67 -21.74
C SER A 48 -16.80 6.21 -22.18
N VAL A 49 -15.61 5.64 -21.97
CA VAL A 49 -15.34 4.21 -22.20
C VAL A 49 -16.13 3.28 -21.25
N PHE A 50 -16.57 3.81 -20.11
CA PHE A 50 -17.39 3.09 -19.13
C PHE A 50 -18.88 3.28 -19.44
N ASP A 51 -19.63 2.18 -19.45
CA ASP A 51 -21.06 2.17 -19.73
C ASP A 51 -21.88 2.81 -18.59
N HIS A 52 -21.37 2.73 -17.35
CA HIS A 52 -21.98 3.34 -16.16
C HIS A 52 -20.91 3.85 -15.20
N VAL A 53 -21.04 5.08 -14.71
CA VAL A 53 -20.07 5.68 -13.78
C VAL A 53 -20.80 6.29 -12.60
N VAL A 54 -20.38 5.90 -11.39
CA VAL A 54 -20.71 6.58 -10.14
C VAL A 54 -19.56 7.48 -9.77
N TYR A 55 -19.84 8.74 -9.50
CA TYR A 55 -18.85 9.71 -9.03
C TYR A 55 -18.96 9.89 -7.52
N PHE A 56 -17.86 10.20 -6.86
CA PHE A 56 -17.87 10.59 -5.45
C PHE A 56 -18.77 11.82 -5.20
N LYS A 57 -18.97 12.65 -6.23
CA LYS A 57 -19.93 13.76 -6.18
C LYS A 57 -21.37 13.27 -5.96
N ASP A 58 -21.78 12.14 -6.53
CA ASP A 58 -23.10 11.53 -6.28
C ASP A 58 -23.31 11.21 -4.81
N VAL A 59 -22.26 10.69 -4.14
CA VAL A 59 -22.27 10.41 -2.69
C VAL A 59 -22.48 11.69 -1.89
N LEU A 60 -21.78 12.76 -2.24
CA LEU A 60 -21.91 14.06 -1.56
C LEU A 60 -23.28 14.70 -1.80
N ASP A 61 -23.82 14.58 -3.00
CA ASP A 61 -25.15 15.12 -3.33
C ASP A 61 -26.24 14.39 -2.56
N GLN A 62 -26.15 13.05 -2.48
CA GLN A 62 -27.06 12.25 -1.65
C GLN A 62 -26.93 12.55 -0.15
N MET A 63 -25.72 12.84 0.35
CA MET A 63 -25.52 13.22 1.75
C MET A 63 -26.27 14.52 2.11
N ASN A 64 -26.43 15.43 1.14
CA ASN A 64 -27.11 16.71 1.34
C ASN A 64 -28.63 16.65 1.06
N ASP A 65 -29.12 15.56 0.48
CA ASP A 65 -30.54 15.37 0.21
C ASP A 65 -31.30 15.02 1.50
N LYS A 66 -32.11 15.99 1.98
CA LYS A 66 -32.96 15.80 3.17
C LYS A 66 -34.19 14.92 2.90
N ALA A 67 -34.47 14.56 1.65
CA ALA A 67 -35.63 13.76 1.29
C ALA A 67 -35.41 12.25 1.51
N HIS A 68 -34.16 11.79 1.55
CA HIS A 68 -33.81 10.39 1.79
C HIS A 68 -33.63 10.10 3.29
N ALA A 69 -34.63 9.45 3.89
CA ALA A 69 -34.56 8.98 5.27
C ALA A 69 -33.70 7.69 5.36
N ILE A 70 -32.39 7.81 5.13
CA ILE A 70 -31.45 6.70 5.39
C ILE A 70 -31.13 6.68 6.87
N ASP A 71 -31.44 5.56 7.53
CA ASP A 71 -30.91 5.29 8.87
C ASP A 71 -29.49 4.72 8.74
N PHE A 72 -28.51 5.63 8.78
CA PHE A 72 -27.09 5.28 8.62
C PHE A 72 -26.60 4.25 9.65
N MET A 73 -27.17 4.24 10.85
CA MET A 73 -26.77 3.29 11.90
C MET A 73 -27.31 1.89 11.63
N VAL A 74 -28.51 1.79 11.08
CA VAL A 74 -29.09 0.50 10.65
C VAL A 74 -28.31 -0.05 9.47
N GLU A 75 -28.04 0.79 8.46
CA GLU A 75 -27.29 0.37 7.27
C GLU A 75 -25.85 -0.02 7.61
N SER A 76 -25.16 0.74 8.47
CA SER A 76 -23.79 0.38 8.87
C SER A 76 -23.73 -0.98 9.56
N ARG A 77 -24.66 -1.26 10.50
CA ARG A 77 -24.72 -2.55 11.21
C ARG A 77 -25.05 -3.69 10.27
N ARG A 78 -25.95 -3.46 9.29
CA ARG A 78 -26.25 -4.44 8.24
C ARG A 78 -25.00 -4.75 7.44
N MET A 79 -24.29 -3.74 6.95
CA MET A 79 -23.06 -3.92 6.15
C MET A 79 -21.98 -4.67 6.92
N GLU A 80 -21.71 -4.29 8.18
CA GLU A 80 -20.73 -4.98 9.03
C GLU A 80 -21.08 -6.46 9.22
N ALA A 81 -22.36 -6.77 9.46
CA ALA A 81 -22.83 -8.14 9.62
C ALA A 81 -22.86 -8.93 8.30
N GLU A 82 -23.26 -8.30 7.20
CA GLU A 82 -23.39 -8.97 5.89
C GLU A 82 -22.04 -9.24 5.24
N TYR A 83 -21.12 -8.28 5.33
CA TYR A 83 -19.81 -8.31 4.66
C TYR A 83 -18.64 -8.67 5.59
N GLN A 84 -18.91 -8.85 6.89
CA GLN A 84 -17.93 -9.33 7.88
C GLN A 84 -16.69 -8.43 8.00
N PHE A 85 -16.91 -7.13 8.19
CA PHE A 85 -15.86 -6.14 8.50
C PHE A 85 -16.28 -5.21 9.64
N VAL A 86 -15.33 -4.44 10.17
CA VAL A 86 -15.58 -3.36 11.13
C VAL A 86 -15.49 -2.02 10.42
N LEU A 87 -16.59 -1.28 10.32
CA LEU A 87 -16.64 -0.04 9.52
C LEU A 87 -15.68 1.01 10.06
N SER A 88 -15.51 1.08 11.38
CA SER A 88 -14.57 1.99 12.01
C SER A 88 -13.13 1.74 11.59
N ASP A 89 -12.74 0.48 11.35
CA ASP A 89 -11.40 0.11 10.88
C ASP A 89 -11.14 0.69 9.49
N LEU A 90 -12.09 0.50 8.57
CA LEU A 90 -12.02 1.03 7.21
C LEU A 90 -12.00 2.57 7.18
N ILE A 91 -12.83 3.22 8.00
CA ILE A 91 -12.86 4.69 8.13
C ILE A 91 -11.50 5.23 8.61
N HIS A 92 -10.85 4.56 9.58
CA HIS A 92 -9.56 4.99 10.10
C HIS A 92 -8.39 4.74 9.15
N ALA A 93 -8.51 3.73 8.29
CA ALA A 93 -7.52 3.47 7.25
C ALA A 93 -7.60 4.47 6.08
N GLU A 94 -8.71 5.23 5.95
CA GLU A 94 -8.92 6.24 4.92
C GLU A 94 -8.33 7.60 5.27
N ARG A 95 -7.19 7.92 4.66
CA ARG A 95 -6.45 9.17 4.89
C ARG A 95 -7.24 10.45 4.54
N HIS A 96 -8.18 10.38 3.59
CA HIS A 96 -8.93 11.54 3.12
C HIS A 96 -10.18 11.83 3.97
N PHE A 97 -10.64 10.90 4.81
CA PHE A 97 -11.79 11.12 5.68
C PHE A 97 -11.51 12.14 6.79
N ALA A 98 -10.24 12.39 7.11
CA ALA A 98 -9.83 13.42 8.06
C ALA A 98 -10.28 14.86 7.72
N ARG A 99 -10.74 15.12 6.49
CA ARG A 99 -11.29 16.42 6.09
C ARG A 99 -12.75 16.62 6.52
N PHE A 100 -13.48 15.54 6.74
CA PHE A 100 -14.87 15.58 7.17
C PHE A 100 -14.95 15.71 8.69
N ASN A 101 -16.06 16.23 9.20
CA ASN A 101 -16.37 16.05 10.61
C ASN A 101 -16.68 14.56 10.88
N LYS A 102 -16.69 14.16 12.16
CA LYS A 102 -16.84 12.74 12.53
C LYS A 102 -18.13 12.10 12.02
N GLU A 103 -19.23 12.85 12.04
CA GLU A 103 -20.54 12.37 11.60
C GLU A 103 -20.60 12.24 10.08
N ASP A 104 -20.09 13.24 9.36
CA ASP A 104 -20.03 13.23 7.90
C ASP A 104 -19.12 12.12 7.38
N ALA A 105 -17.96 11.89 8.02
CA ALA A 105 -17.05 10.80 7.63
C ALA A 105 -17.77 9.44 7.68
N PHE A 106 -18.53 9.19 8.76
CA PHE A 106 -19.33 7.98 8.90
C PHE A 106 -20.43 7.88 7.83
N ARG A 107 -21.20 8.95 7.61
CA ARG A 107 -22.28 8.98 6.60
C ARG A 107 -21.74 8.77 5.19
N VAL A 108 -20.65 9.44 4.82
CA VAL A 108 -19.98 9.28 3.53
C VAL A 108 -19.53 7.84 3.33
N ALA A 109 -18.94 7.21 4.35
CA ALA A 109 -18.50 5.82 4.28
C ALA A 109 -19.67 4.87 3.97
N VAL A 110 -20.80 5.02 4.67
CA VAL A 110 -22.02 4.23 4.44
C VAL A 110 -22.57 4.47 3.05
N LEU A 111 -22.66 5.73 2.59
CA LEU A 111 -23.16 6.06 1.25
C LEU A 111 -22.27 5.50 0.13
N MET A 112 -20.94 5.55 0.29
CA MET A 112 -20.01 4.93 -0.66
C MET A 112 -20.30 3.42 -0.79
N GLY A 113 -20.53 2.73 0.33
CA GLY A 113 -20.92 1.32 0.33
C GLY A 113 -22.28 1.08 -0.35
N LEU A 114 -23.28 1.90 -0.04
CA LEU A 114 -24.62 1.82 -0.66
C LEU A 114 -24.56 2.02 -2.18
N LYS A 115 -23.69 2.92 -2.66
CA LYS A 115 -23.47 3.13 -4.09
C LYS A 115 -22.85 1.92 -4.80
N VAL A 116 -21.96 1.19 -4.13
CA VAL A 116 -21.45 -0.09 -4.67
C VAL A 116 -22.57 -1.13 -4.72
N GLU A 117 -23.43 -1.22 -3.70
CA GLU A 117 -24.58 -2.11 -3.70
C GLU A 117 -25.61 -1.77 -4.78
N GLU A 118 -25.92 -0.48 -4.97
CA GLU A 118 -26.82 0.03 -6.00
C GLU A 118 -26.31 -0.38 -7.39
N LEU A 119 -25.03 -0.13 -7.67
CA LEU A 119 -24.39 -0.52 -8.92
C LEU A 119 -24.51 -2.03 -9.16
N ASN A 120 -24.27 -2.87 -8.16
CA ASN A 120 -24.41 -4.32 -8.30
C ASN A 120 -25.87 -4.79 -8.45
N LYS A 121 -26.84 -4.09 -7.83
CA LYS A 121 -28.27 -4.38 -8.00
C LYS A 121 -28.73 -4.08 -9.43
N GLU A 122 -28.29 -2.96 -10.00
CA GLU A 122 -28.64 -2.55 -11.36
C GLU A 122 -27.87 -3.35 -12.42
N ASN A 123 -26.58 -3.59 -12.18
CA ASN A 123 -25.67 -4.25 -13.10
C ASN A 123 -24.81 -5.25 -12.33
N LYS A 124 -25.31 -6.50 -12.21
CA LYS A 124 -24.65 -7.58 -11.48
C LYS A 124 -23.17 -7.69 -11.84
N VAL A 125 -22.31 -7.39 -10.87
CA VAL A 125 -20.85 -7.34 -11.01
C VAL A 125 -20.31 -8.77 -11.03
N SER A 126 -19.43 -9.03 -12.00
CA SER A 126 -18.78 -10.33 -12.20
C SER A 126 -17.26 -10.29 -11.95
N LEU A 127 -16.66 -9.10 -11.90
CA LEU A 127 -15.25 -8.87 -11.59
C LEU A 127 -15.09 -7.45 -11.03
N ILE A 128 -14.27 -7.30 -9.99
CA ILE A 128 -13.87 -5.99 -9.46
C ILE A 128 -12.38 -5.79 -9.74
N VAL A 129 -12.03 -4.66 -10.38
CA VAL A 129 -10.64 -4.26 -10.61
C VAL A 129 -10.39 -2.92 -9.91
N ALA A 130 -9.49 -2.91 -8.93
CA ALA A 130 -9.10 -1.70 -8.22
C ALA A 130 -7.71 -1.23 -8.66
N GLU A 131 -7.43 0.08 -8.51
CA GLU A 131 -6.06 0.60 -8.68
C GLU A 131 -5.07 0.03 -7.66
N GLY A 132 -5.61 -0.31 -6.49
CA GLY A 132 -4.89 -0.80 -5.33
C GLY A 132 -5.89 -1.24 -4.26
N LEU A 133 -5.38 -1.85 -3.20
CA LEU A 133 -6.13 -2.08 -1.97
C LEU A 133 -5.51 -1.17 -0.90
N ASP A 134 -5.90 0.10 -0.95
CA ASP A 134 -5.15 1.20 -0.34
C ASP A 134 -6.04 2.37 0.17
N ASP A 135 -7.36 2.20 0.09
CA ASP A 135 -8.36 3.20 0.48
C ASP A 135 -9.67 2.57 1.01
N PHE A 136 -10.60 3.40 1.49
CA PHE A 136 -11.89 2.92 2.03
C PHE A 136 -12.65 2.03 1.05
N LEU A 137 -12.85 2.52 -0.18
CA LEU A 137 -13.70 1.87 -1.17
C LEU A 137 -13.15 0.54 -1.63
N SER A 138 -11.83 0.45 -1.86
CA SER A 138 -11.16 -0.79 -2.23
C SER A 138 -11.24 -1.85 -1.13
N MET A 139 -11.12 -1.46 0.15
CA MET A 139 -11.34 -2.39 1.27
C MET A 139 -12.80 -2.83 1.37
N PHE A 140 -13.75 -1.89 1.30
CA PHE A 140 -15.19 -2.22 1.31
C PHE A 140 -15.52 -3.18 0.17
N ALA A 141 -15.08 -2.86 -1.05
CA ALA A 141 -15.30 -3.67 -2.24
C ALA A 141 -14.65 -5.05 -2.13
N TYR A 142 -13.50 -5.18 -1.47
CA TYR A 142 -12.90 -6.48 -1.16
C TYR A 142 -13.82 -7.34 -0.29
N PHE A 143 -14.31 -6.82 0.84
CA PHE A 143 -15.23 -7.56 1.71
C PHE A 143 -16.57 -7.88 1.04
N PHE A 144 -17.10 -6.92 0.28
CA PHE A 144 -18.27 -7.10 -0.58
C PHE A 144 -18.05 -8.24 -1.59
N SER A 145 -16.90 -8.26 -2.28
CA SER A 145 -16.62 -9.28 -3.30
C SER A 145 -16.58 -10.69 -2.70
N ARG A 146 -16.03 -10.84 -1.48
CA ARG A 146 -15.99 -12.12 -0.76
C ARG A 146 -17.38 -12.66 -0.47
N ARG A 147 -18.33 -11.80 -0.10
CA ARG A 147 -19.71 -12.20 0.19
C ARG A 147 -20.45 -12.73 -1.05
N TYR A 148 -20.15 -12.16 -2.21
CA TYR A 148 -20.79 -12.49 -3.48
C TYR A 148 -19.96 -13.43 -4.37
N GLU A 149 -18.83 -13.93 -3.87
CA GLU A 149 -17.89 -14.77 -4.63
C GLU A 149 -17.41 -14.10 -5.93
N ILE A 150 -17.27 -12.78 -5.92
CA ILE A 150 -16.80 -11.97 -7.04
C ILE A 150 -15.26 -11.88 -6.97
N PRO A 151 -14.54 -12.21 -8.06
CA PRO A 151 -13.10 -11.98 -8.14
C PRO A 151 -12.75 -10.50 -7.92
N PHE A 152 -11.76 -10.25 -7.08
CA PHE A 152 -11.19 -8.94 -6.84
C PHE A 152 -9.74 -8.95 -7.33
N ARG A 153 -9.35 -7.94 -8.12
CA ARG A 153 -8.01 -7.81 -8.69
C ARG A 153 -7.48 -6.41 -8.50
N TYR A 154 -6.20 -6.31 -8.19
CA TYR A 154 -5.50 -5.03 -8.25
C TYR A 154 -4.00 -5.25 -8.55
N PRO A 155 -3.36 -4.35 -9.29
CA PRO A 155 -1.95 -4.48 -9.62
C PRO A 155 -1.06 -4.19 -8.40
N VAL A 156 -0.03 -5.02 -8.22
CA VAL A 156 0.99 -4.88 -7.18
C VAL A 156 2.36 -4.88 -7.83
N ARG A 157 3.20 -3.90 -7.47
CA ARG A 157 4.62 -3.89 -7.85
C ARG A 157 5.33 -5.04 -7.16
N SER A 158 5.97 -5.90 -7.94
CA SER A 158 6.64 -7.12 -7.49
C SER A 158 7.81 -6.87 -6.53
N ARG A 159 8.35 -5.64 -6.56
CA ARG A 159 9.63 -5.26 -5.93
C ARG A 159 10.85 -5.97 -6.53
N ILE A 160 10.65 -6.66 -7.65
CA ILE A 160 11.66 -7.35 -8.44
C ILE A 160 11.69 -6.69 -9.83
N GLY A 161 12.75 -5.92 -10.10
CA GLY A 161 12.85 -5.13 -11.33
C GLY A 161 11.64 -4.22 -11.51
N THR A 162 11.13 -4.16 -12.74
CA THR A 162 9.91 -3.43 -13.14
C THR A 162 8.63 -4.27 -13.00
N GLY A 163 8.72 -5.48 -12.43
CA GLY A 163 7.64 -6.45 -12.44
C GLY A 163 6.35 -5.97 -11.77
N VAL A 164 5.22 -6.34 -12.35
CA VAL A 164 3.87 -6.09 -11.83
C VAL A 164 3.06 -7.38 -11.95
N TYR A 165 2.36 -7.75 -10.88
CA TYR A 165 1.41 -8.87 -10.85
C TYR A 165 0.05 -8.42 -10.31
N LEU A 166 -0.97 -9.27 -10.40
CA LEU A 166 -2.27 -9.04 -9.74
C LEU A 166 -2.33 -9.71 -8.38
N SER A 167 -2.91 -9.01 -7.40
CA SER A 167 -3.29 -9.57 -6.11
C SER A 167 -4.80 -9.58 -5.96
N ASP A 168 -5.28 -10.45 -5.07
CA ASP A 168 -6.70 -10.65 -4.76
C ASP A 168 -7.01 -10.62 -3.25
N GLY A 169 -6.03 -10.26 -2.40
CA GLY A 169 -6.16 -10.31 -0.94
C GLY A 169 -5.44 -9.17 -0.22
N LEU A 170 -5.81 -8.90 1.03
CA LEU A 170 -5.29 -7.78 1.84
C LEU A 170 -3.76 -7.79 2.04
N ASP A 171 -3.14 -8.97 2.00
CA ASP A 171 -1.69 -9.14 2.15
C ASP A 171 -0.92 -8.67 0.91
N GLY A 172 -1.59 -8.55 -0.25
CA GLY A 172 -0.93 -8.25 -1.51
C GLY A 172 -0.20 -9.45 -2.10
N ASN A 173 -0.54 -10.68 -1.70
CA ASN A 173 0.04 -11.88 -2.31
C ASN A 173 -0.34 -12.01 -3.78
N VAL A 174 0.53 -12.63 -4.56
CA VAL A 174 0.26 -12.88 -5.97
C VAL A 174 -0.96 -13.78 -6.13
N ALA A 175 -1.91 -13.35 -6.95
CA ALA A 175 -3.07 -14.13 -7.32
C ALA A 175 -2.63 -15.24 -8.29
N ALA A 176 -3.09 -16.46 -8.05
CA ALA A 176 -2.82 -17.60 -8.93
C ALA A 176 -3.67 -17.49 -10.22
N CYS A 177 -3.32 -16.54 -11.08
CA CYS A 177 -3.92 -16.33 -12.39
C CYS A 177 -3.20 -17.16 -13.46
N ARG A 178 -3.56 -16.96 -14.74
CA ARG A 178 -2.79 -17.51 -15.86
C ARG A 178 -1.32 -17.01 -15.77
N PRO A 179 -0.31 -17.89 -15.91
CA PRO A 179 1.08 -17.46 -15.96
C PRO A 179 1.27 -16.39 -17.04
N SER A 180 2.09 -15.38 -16.76
CA SER A 180 2.37 -14.37 -17.78
C SER A 180 3.22 -15.00 -18.89
N ASN A 181 3.06 -14.52 -20.12
CA ASN A 181 3.95 -14.90 -21.22
C ASN A 181 5.37 -14.30 -21.06
N GLY A 182 5.57 -13.44 -20.04
CA GLY A 182 6.79 -12.67 -19.81
C GLY A 182 7.77 -13.39 -18.89
N ASN A 183 8.74 -14.08 -19.50
CA ASN A 183 9.98 -14.59 -18.88
C ASN A 183 9.85 -15.80 -17.93
N ALA A 184 9.61 -16.97 -18.53
CA ALA A 184 9.88 -18.28 -17.92
C ALA A 184 11.39 -18.59 -17.70
N THR A 185 12.28 -17.62 -17.89
CA THR A 185 13.75 -17.80 -17.93
C THR A 185 14.51 -17.23 -16.73
N LEU A 186 13.86 -16.50 -15.83
CA LEU A 186 14.52 -15.97 -14.63
C LEU A 186 14.55 -17.04 -13.53
N ASN A 187 15.75 -17.49 -13.17
CA ASN A 187 15.95 -18.39 -12.03
C ASN A 187 15.85 -17.59 -10.72
N ALA A 188 14.95 -18.00 -9.82
CA ALA A 188 14.72 -17.34 -8.54
C ALA A 188 15.98 -17.29 -7.65
N ASP A 189 16.78 -18.36 -7.62
CA ASP A 189 18.00 -18.43 -6.81
C ASP A 189 19.06 -17.46 -7.36
N GLU A 190 19.24 -17.44 -8.68
CA GLU A 190 20.16 -16.52 -9.35
C GLU A 190 19.75 -15.06 -9.13
N TYR A 191 18.45 -14.76 -9.12
CA TYR A 191 17.95 -13.43 -8.81
C TYR A 191 18.30 -13.03 -7.36
N ILE A 192 18.05 -13.92 -6.39
CA ILE A 192 18.32 -13.66 -4.96
C ILE A 192 19.81 -13.40 -4.74
N ASP A 193 20.69 -14.25 -5.30
CA ASP A 193 22.13 -14.11 -5.13
C ASP A 193 22.64 -12.80 -5.74
N ASN A 194 22.22 -12.47 -6.97
CA ASN A 194 22.55 -11.20 -7.61
C ASN A 194 22.06 -9.98 -6.79
N TYR A 195 20.86 -10.05 -6.23
CA TYR A 195 20.29 -8.98 -5.42
C TYR A 195 21.12 -8.72 -4.15
N LEU A 196 21.55 -9.80 -3.47
CA LEU A 196 22.37 -9.73 -2.26
C LEU A 196 23.79 -9.21 -2.54
N GLU A 197 24.38 -9.60 -3.67
CA GLU A 197 25.73 -9.16 -4.07
C GLU A 197 25.78 -7.70 -4.50
N LYS A 198 24.88 -7.28 -5.40
CA LYS A 198 24.92 -5.93 -5.97
C LYS A 198 24.44 -4.85 -5.01
N LYS A 199 23.74 -5.23 -3.92
CA LYS A 199 23.10 -4.30 -2.95
C LYS A 199 22.25 -3.24 -3.65
N GLU A 200 21.62 -3.61 -4.75
CA GLU A 200 20.86 -2.69 -5.59
C GLU A 200 19.63 -2.18 -4.83
N GLN A 201 19.52 -0.85 -4.73
CA GLN A 201 18.28 -0.26 -4.23
C GLN A 201 17.24 -0.25 -5.35
N PRO A 202 15.97 -0.54 -5.04
CA PRO A 202 14.92 -0.49 -6.04
C PRO A 202 14.86 0.85 -6.78
N SER A 203 14.62 0.79 -8.09
CA SER A 203 14.56 1.93 -9.02
C SER A 203 13.63 3.07 -8.55
N TYR A 204 12.51 2.75 -7.91
CA TYR A 204 11.57 3.75 -7.36
C TYR A 204 12.16 4.60 -6.22
N MET A 205 13.19 4.12 -5.51
CA MET A 205 13.93 4.91 -4.51
C MET A 205 14.87 5.92 -5.20
N VAL A 206 15.40 5.56 -6.37
CA VAL A 206 16.31 6.40 -7.18
C VAL A 206 15.54 7.47 -7.95
N ALA A 207 14.36 7.14 -8.47
CA ALA A 207 13.49 8.03 -9.25
C ALA A 207 12.99 9.25 -8.44
N ASN A 208 12.90 9.11 -7.11
CA ASN A 208 12.37 10.16 -6.25
C ASN A 208 13.33 11.33 -5.97
N LYS A 209 14.55 11.38 -6.55
CA LYS A 209 15.57 12.46 -6.36
C LYS A 209 15.01 13.89 -6.45
N ARG A 210 13.89 14.11 -7.15
CA ARG A 210 13.18 15.40 -7.20
C ARG A 210 12.57 15.85 -5.86
N PHE A 211 12.11 14.93 -5.01
CA PHE A 211 11.57 15.26 -3.66
C PHE A 211 12.65 15.63 -2.63
N PHE A 212 13.93 15.42 -2.97
CA PHE A 212 15.08 15.63 -2.09
C PHE A 212 15.62 17.06 -2.14
N LYS A 213 15.25 17.86 -3.15
CA LYS A 213 15.60 19.26 -3.19
C LYS A 213 14.66 20.05 -2.30
N VAL A 214 15.18 20.41 -1.12
CA VAL A 214 14.51 21.30 -0.17
C VAL A 214 14.17 22.67 -0.81
N ALA A 215 14.94 23.10 -1.83
CA ALA A 215 14.64 24.27 -2.66
C ALA A 215 15.30 24.20 -4.05
N ASP A 216 14.52 24.10 -5.14
CA ASP A 216 14.96 24.54 -6.48
C ASP A 216 14.19 25.82 -6.87
N ARG A 217 14.85 26.79 -7.50
CA ARG A 217 14.23 28.05 -7.97
C ARG A 217 13.16 27.80 -9.03
N ARG A 218 13.29 26.71 -9.79
CA ARG A 218 12.30 26.28 -10.79
C ARG A 218 11.00 25.76 -10.16
N ASP A 219 11.04 25.30 -8.92
CA ASP A 219 9.84 24.86 -8.18
C ASP A 219 8.87 26.01 -7.90
N PHE A 220 9.37 27.25 -7.77
CA PHE A 220 8.54 28.41 -7.46
C PHE A 220 7.62 28.76 -8.64
N LEU A 221 8.13 28.63 -9.87
CA LEU A 221 7.37 28.75 -11.12
C LEU A 221 6.37 27.59 -11.30
N VAL A 222 6.73 26.37 -10.90
CA VAL A 222 5.82 25.21 -10.91
C VAL A 222 4.71 25.36 -9.86
N LEU A 223 5.01 25.90 -8.69
CA LEU A 223 4.02 26.22 -7.65
C LEU A 223 3.02 27.28 -8.14
N ALA A 224 3.51 28.32 -8.81
CA ALA A 224 2.68 29.36 -9.41
C ALA A 224 1.81 28.81 -10.57
N LYS A 225 2.31 27.81 -11.32
CA LYS A 225 1.53 27.11 -12.36
C LYS A 225 0.54 26.08 -11.81
N LYS A 226 0.73 25.53 -10.62
CA LYS A 226 -0.25 24.68 -9.91
C LYS A 226 -1.43 25.47 -9.32
N THR A 227 -1.74 26.63 -9.89
CA THR A 227 -2.94 27.41 -9.62
C THR A 227 -4.09 26.86 -10.46
N ILE A 228 -4.46 25.60 -10.21
CA ILE A 228 -5.75 25.07 -10.63
C ILE A 228 -6.45 24.69 -9.33
N GLN A 229 -7.38 25.55 -8.90
CA GLN A 229 -8.28 25.26 -7.80
C GLN A 229 -9.18 24.09 -8.24
N LYS A 230 -8.76 22.84 -8.02
CA LYS A 230 -9.74 21.75 -7.97
C LYS A 230 -10.60 22.01 -6.73
N ASN A 231 -11.92 22.04 -6.92
CA ASN A 231 -12.84 22.38 -5.84
C ASN A 231 -12.75 21.31 -4.75
N LYS A 232 -12.34 21.73 -3.54
CA LYS A 232 -12.20 20.85 -2.37
C LYS A 232 -13.52 20.20 -1.95
N ASP A 233 -14.64 20.81 -2.35
CA ASP A 233 -15.99 20.37 -2.03
C ASP A 233 -16.51 19.31 -3.00
N THR A 234 -15.77 18.95 -4.06
CA THR A 234 -16.26 18.01 -5.10
C THR A 234 -15.30 16.89 -5.48
N THR A 235 -13.99 17.04 -5.26
CA THR A 235 -12.99 16.02 -5.63
C THR A 235 -12.41 15.39 -4.37
N PHE A 236 -12.26 14.06 -4.30
CA PHE A 236 -11.73 13.37 -3.12
C PHE A 236 -10.26 13.71 -2.85
N HIS A 237 -9.46 13.75 -3.92
CA HIS A 237 -8.03 14.08 -3.90
C HIS A 237 -7.76 15.58 -4.13
N ALA A 238 -8.54 16.46 -3.50
CA ALA A 238 -8.39 17.89 -3.72
C ALA A 238 -7.05 18.42 -3.19
N TYR A 239 -6.32 19.15 -4.05
CA TYR A 239 -5.02 19.73 -3.71
C TYR A 239 -5.16 20.95 -2.79
N GLU A 240 -4.15 21.15 -1.95
CA GLU A 240 -4.11 22.24 -0.97
C GLU A 240 -3.87 23.60 -1.62
N GLY A 241 -4.32 24.67 -0.95
CA GLY A 241 -4.12 26.03 -1.43
C GLY A 241 -2.65 26.46 -1.39
N SER A 242 -2.28 27.42 -2.24
CA SER A 242 -0.88 27.85 -2.43
C SER A 242 -0.19 28.32 -1.14
N ILE A 243 -0.94 28.91 -0.20
CA ILE A 243 -0.43 29.35 1.11
C ILE A 243 -0.04 28.16 1.98
N ASP A 244 -0.85 27.09 1.98
CA ASP A 244 -0.58 25.89 2.78
C ASP A 244 0.63 25.12 2.25
N ILE A 245 0.78 25.06 0.92
CA ILE A 245 1.97 24.49 0.28
C ILE A 245 3.24 25.24 0.73
N LEU A 246 3.20 26.58 0.73
CA LEU A 246 4.33 27.40 1.18
C LEU A 246 4.64 27.20 2.67
N LYS A 247 3.61 27.22 3.53
CA LYS A 247 3.75 26.94 4.97
C LYS A 247 4.38 25.57 5.21
N LYS A 248 3.86 24.51 4.56
CA LYS A 248 4.41 23.15 4.67
C LYS A 248 5.88 23.09 4.26
N ARG A 249 6.29 23.86 3.24
CA ARG A 249 7.69 23.93 2.83
C ARG A 249 8.58 24.54 3.91
N VAL A 250 8.16 25.68 4.49
CA VAL A 250 8.90 26.32 5.60
C VAL A 250 8.99 25.37 6.79
N PHE A 251 7.88 24.76 7.20
CA PHE A 251 7.88 23.75 8.25
C PHE A 251 8.80 22.58 7.92
N ARG A 252 8.84 22.14 6.66
CA ARG A 252 9.74 21.06 6.23
C ARG A 252 11.21 21.40 6.43
N ILE A 253 11.62 22.63 6.10
CA ILE A 253 13.00 23.10 6.31
C ILE A 253 13.32 23.10 7.81
N VAL A 254 12.48 23.75 8.61
CA VAL A 254 12.68 23.86 10.07
C VAL A 254 12.74 22.48 10.73
N ASN A 255 11.83 21.59 10.36
CA ASN A 255 11.80 20.22 10.85
C ASN A 255 13.02 19.41 10.40
N ALA A 256 13.54 19.62 9.20
CA ALA A 256 14.75 18.93 8.73
C ALA A 256 15.98 19.37 9.53
N LEU A 257 16.11 20.66 9.85
CA LEU A 257 17.16 21.18 10.73
C LEU A 257 17.02 20.61 12.15
N ASN A 258 15.80 20.58 12.68
CA ASN A 258 15.50 19.99 13.98
C ASN A 258 15.84 18.50 14.03
N TYR A 259 15.50 17.74 12.99
CA TYR A 259 15.87 16.33 12.85
C TYR A 259 17.39 16.17 12.85
N SER A 260 18.12 16.94 12.04
CA SER A 260 19.59 16.91 12.01
C SER A 260 20.22 17.20 13.38
N ALA A 261 19.64 18.13 14.15
CA ALA A 261 20.09 18.42 15.51
C ALA A 261 19.85 17.24 16.48
N VAL A 262 18.67 16.62 16.44
CA VAL A 262 18.38 15.43 17.26
C VAL A 262 19.27 14.26 16.86
N LEU A 263 19.42 14.02 15.56
CA LEU A 263 20.27 12.98 15.00
C LEU A 263 21.74 13.17 15.42
N LYS A 264 22.28 14.40 15.35
CA LYS A 264 23.68 14.66 15.76
C LYS A 264 23.95 14.26 17.21
N ASN A 265 22.99 14.46 18.10
CA ASN A 265 23.14 14.21 19.53
C ASN A 265 22.82 12.78 19.96
N ASN A 266 22.07 12.02 19.14
CA ASN A 266 21.54 10.70 19.53
C ASN A 266 21.83 9.59 18.51
N ARG A 267 22.61 9.88 17.46
CA ARG A 267 22.99 8.87 16.49
C ARG A 267 24.11 7.99 17.01
N VAL A 268 24.09 6.75 16.59
CA VAL A 268 25.22 5.82 16.73
C VAL A 268 25.75 5.43 15.36
N ALA A 269 27.07 5.26 15.24
CA ALA A 269 27.65 4.67 14.03
C ALA A 269 27.49 3.15 14.09
N LEU A 270 27.12 2.53 12.96
CA LEU A 270 26.96 1.08 12.87
C LEU A 270 28.24 0.34 13.30
N LYS A 271 29.40 0.86 12.90
CA LYS A 271 30.72 0.32 13.26
C LYS A 271 30.91 0.25 14.78
N ASP A 272 30.55 1.30 15.51
CA ASP A 272 30.71 1.37 16.97
C ASP A 272 29.83 0.33 17.69
N ILE A 273 28.61 0.08 17.20
CA ILE A 273 27.72 -0.96 17.75
C ILE A 273 28.34 -2.35 17.55
N VAL A 274 28.80 -2.64 16.33
CA VAL A 274 29.40 -3.93 15.98
C VAL A 274 30.69 -4.18 16.76
N GLU A 275 31.57 -3.18 16.89
CA GLU A 275 32.83 -3.29 17.63
C GLU A 275 32.62 -3.50 19.14
N ARG A 276 31.53 -2.96 19.70
CA ARG A 276 31.15 -3.17 21.10
C ARG A 276 30.48 -4.53 21.36
N GLY A 277 30.17 -5.30 20.32
CA GLY A 277 29.45 -6.56 20.45
C GLY A 277 28.04 -6.39 20.99
N VAL A 278 27.40 -5.24 20.72
CA VAL A 278 26.01 -4.99 21.11
C VAL A 278 25.09 -5.52 20.02
N ASP A 279 24.17 -6.40 20.39
CA ASP A 279 23.16 -6.93 19.47
C ASP A 279 22.05 -5.90 19.22
N PHE A 280 21.42 -5.94 18.05
CA PHE A 280 20.39 -4.96 17.74
C PHE A 280 19.33 -5.44 16.76
N PHE A 281 18.13 -4.91 16.96
CA PHE A 281 17.04 -4.95 15.99
C PHE A 281 16.98 -3.65 15.20
N VAL A 282 16.38 -3.70 14.02
CA VAL A 282 16.22 -2.54 13.15
C VAL A 282 14.75 -2.22 12.96
N TYR A 283 14.38 -0.95 13.13
CA TYR A 283 13.04 -0.45 12.83
C TYR A 283 13.10 0.71 11.82
N PRO A 284 12.69 0.50 10.56
CA PRO A 284 12.54 1.59 9.60
C PRO A 284 11.28 2.38 9.92
N LEU A 285 11.40 3.71 10.02
CA LEU A 285 10.24 4.59 10.12
C LEU A 285 9.48 4.59 8.79
N HIS A 286 8.22 4.15 8.80
CA HIS A 286 7.35 4.14 7.63
C HIS A 286 6.94 5.56 7.28
N PHE A 287 6.71 5.84 6.00
CA PHE A 287 6.16 7.12 5.58
C PHE A 287 4.70 7.25 6.07
N HIS A 288 4.31 8.42 6.61
CA HIS A 288 2.97 8.62 7.17
C HIS A 288 2.49 10.06 6.91
N PRO A 289 1.21 10.26 6.51
CA PRO A 289 0.19 9.24 6.20
C PRO A 289 0.47 8.54 4.86
N GLU A 290 0.37 7.21 4.83
CA GLU A 290 0.50 6.38 3.61
C GLU A 290 -0.42 5.17 3.73
N ALA A 291 -1.07 4.78 2.63
CA ALA A 291 -1.92 3.61 2.58
C ALA A 291 -1.19 2.31 2.97
N SER A 292 0.09 2.19 2.60
CA SER A 292 0.94 1.06 3.00
C SER A 292 1.04 0.88 4.52
N THR A 293 0.78 1.93 5.32
CA THR A 293 0.79 1.85 6.78
C THR A 293 -0.62 1.88 7.34
N LEU A 294 -1.51 2.72 6.80
CA LEU A 294 -2.88 2.89 7.29
C LEU A 294 -3.79 1.69 6.99
N VAL A 295 -3.63 1.04 5.83
CA VAL A 295 -4.42 -0.13 5.43
C VAL A 295 -3.75 -1.42 5.90
N LYS A 296 -2.47 -1.60 5.55
CA LYS A 296 -1.74 -2.84 5.91
C LYS A 296 -1.50 -2.95 7.40
N GLY A 297 -1.26 -1.82 8.08
CA GLY A 297 -1.08 -1.74 9.53
C GLY A 297 -2.27 -1.13 10.24
N ARG A 298 -3.51 -1.33 9.74
CA ARG A 298 -4.72 -0.70 10.27
C ARG A 298 -4.96 -0.92 11.77
N TRP A 299 -4.51 -2.08 12.29
CA TRP A 299 -4.53 -2.45 13.70
C TRP A 299 -3.56 -1.62 14.55
N ILE A 300 -2.36 -1.35 14.03
CA ILE A 300 -1.34 -0.53 14.70
C ILE A 300 -0.46 0.17 13.66
N ASN A 301 -0.62 1.48 13.60
CA ASN A 301 0.19 2.35 12.74
C ASN A 301 0.89 3.47 13.54
N ASN A 302 0.70 3.50 14.86
CA ASN A 302 1.41 4.40 15.75
C ASN A 302 2.83 3.90 16.00
N GLN A 303 3.76 4.40 15.18
CA GLN A 303 5.18 4.01 15.23
C GLN A 303 5.84 4.31 16.59
N LEU A 304 5.41 5.32 17.35
CA LEU A 304 5.96 5.60 18.68
C LEU A 304 5.56 4.53 19.69
N GLN A 305 4.31 4.07 19.65
CA GLN A 305 3.84 2.96 20.51
C GLN A 305 4.55 1.66 20.17
N ILE A 306 4.76 1.37 18.88
CA ILE A 306 5.54 0.20 18.45
C ILE A 306 6.97 0.27 18.99
N ILE A 307 7.64 1.41 18.84
CA ILE A 307 9.01 1.61 19.38
C ILE A 307 9.04 1.43 20.90
N GLU A 308 8.04 1.96 21.61
CA GLU A 308 7.91 1.79 23.06
C GLU A 308 7.73 0.32 23.46
N PHE A 309 6.86 -0.43 22.77
CA PHE A 309 6.66 -1.87 23.04
C PHE A 309 7.94 -2.66 22.81
N ILE A 310 8.63 -2.43 21.68
CA ILE A 310 9.90 -3.10 21.39
C ILE A 310 10.94 -2.75 22.47
N SER A 311 11.11 -1.47 22.80
CA SER A 311 12.06 -1.00 23.81
C SER A 311 11.88 -1.71 25.15
N LYS A 312 10.63 -1.91 25.60
CA LYS A 312 10.31 -2.60 26.85
C LYS A 312 10.52 -4.12 26.80
N SER A 313 10.60 -4.71 25.61
CA SER A 313 10.72 -6.16 25.40
C SER A 313 12.14 -6.63 25.05
N LEU A 314 13.06 -5.73 24.74
CA LEU A 314 14.44 -6.07 24.42
C LEU A 314 15.24 -6.49 25.69
N PRO A 315 16.07 -7.55 25.62
CA PRO A 315 17.00 -7.88 26.70
C PRO A 315 18.06 -6.78 26.91
N SER A 316 18.73 -6.81 28.05
CA SER A 316 19.64 -5.73 28.47
C SER A 316 20.86 -5.50 27.57
N ASN A 317 21.27 -6.51 26.78
CA ASN A 317 22.37 -6.43 25.83
C ASN A 317 21.93 -6.07 24.39
N TYR A 318 20.64 -5.76 24.19
CA TYR A 318 20.08 -5.40 22.89
C TYR A 318 19.67 -3.93 22.81
N VAL A 319 19.79 -3.36 21.62
CA VAL A 319 19.26 -2.02 21.29
C VAL A 319 18.35 -2.06 20.06
N LEU A 320 17.48 -1.05 19.94
CA LEU A 320 16.70 -0.81 18.73
C LEU A 320 17.32 0.32 17.91
N LEU A 321 17.71 0.02 16.68
CA LEU A 321 18.17 1.02 15.72
C LEU A 321 17.02 1.51 14.86
N VAL A 322 16.65 2.78 15.03
CA VAL A 322 15.56 3.42 14.29
C VAL A 322 16.12 4.20 13.11
N LYS A 323 15.66 3.86 11.90
CA LYS A 323 16.11 4.46 10.64
C LYS A 323 15.02 5.30 10.01
N GLU A 324 15.26 6.61 9.84
CA GLU A 324 14.34 7.48 9.12
C GLU A 324 14.34 7.21 7.61
N HIS A 325 13.16 7.32 7.00
CA HIS A 325 12.99 7.23 5.56
C HIS A 325 13.41 8.55 4.89
N ARG A 326 14.23 8.48 3.83
CA ARG A 326 14.83 9.68 3.23
C ARG A 326 13.79 10.72 2.76
N VAL A 327 12.65 10.26 2.23
CA VAL A 327 11.56 11.15 1.75
C VAL A 327 10.80 11.81 2.92
N SER A 328 10.86 11.24 4.12
CA SER A 328 10.22 11.75 5.34
C SER A 328 10.99 12.89 6.00
N ILE A 329 12.22 13.17 5.57
CA ILE A 329 13.04 14.21 6.18
C ILE A 329 12.32 15.56 6.10
N GLY A 330 12.17 16.18 7.27
CA GLY A 330 11.45 17.43 7.48
C GLY A 330 9.93 17.29 7.58
N ARG A 331 9.34 16.12 7.37
CA ARG A 331 7.89 15.93 7.51
C ARG A 331 7.47 15.70 8.96
N ARG A 332 8.35 15.12 9.79
CA ARG A 332 8.09 14.89 11.21
C ARG A 332 8.56 16.05 12.06
N ARG A 333 7.81 16.34 13.11
CA ARG A 333 8.18 17.34 14.11
C ARG A 333 9.32 16.82 14.98
N ARG A 334 10.07 17.76 15.56
CA ARG A 334 11.15 17.46 16.52
C ARG A 334 10.70 16.56 17.67
N ASP A 335 9.50 16.81 18.18
CA ASP A 335 8.95 16.10 19.35
C ASP A 335 8.81 14.60 19.09
N PHE A 336 8.45 14.20 17.86
CA PHE A 336 8.40 12.79 17.46
C PHE A 336 9.76 12.09 17.68
N TYR A 337 10.86 12.71 17.27
CA TYR A 337 12.19 12.12 17.46
C TYR A 337 12.65 12.16 18.92
N ARG A 338 12.22 13.17 19.70
CA ARG A 338 12.48 13.21 21.15
C ARG A 338 11.80 12.06 21.86
N GLU A 339 10.56 11.75 21.47
CA GLU A 339 9.83 10.60 22.00
C GLU A 339 10.50 9.27 21.65
N ILE A 340 11.23 9.17 20.53
CA ILE A 340 12.01 7.97 20.19
C ILE A 340 13.24 7.84 21.10
N VAL A 341 14.05 8.88 21.19
CA VAL A 341 15.36 8.82 21.87
C VAL A 341 15.27 8.91 23.40
N LYS A 342 14.07 9.09 23.97
CA LYS A 342 13.86 9.03 25.43
C LYS A 342 14.09 7.63 25.99
N HIS A 343 13.95 6.61 25.16
CA HIS A 343 14.12 5.21 25.55
C HIS A 343 15.61 4.86 25.63
N HIS A 344 16.05 4.32 26.77
CA HIS A 344 17.47 4.11 27.06
C HIS A 344 18.18 3.14 26.10
N ASN A 345 17.43 2.25 25.44
CA ASN A 345 17.92 1.24 24.51
C ASN A 345 17.48 1.51 23.06
N VAL A 346 17.09 2.73 22.71
CA VAL A 346 16.71 3.11 21.35
C VAL A 346 17.65 4.18 20.82
N MET A 347 18.20 3.96 19.63
CA MET A 347 19.15 4.87 19.00
C MET A 347 18.73 5.20 17.56
N LEU A 348 19.03 6.41 17.12
CA LEU A 348 18.84 6.78 15.72
C LEU A 348 20.06 6.36 14.90
N VAL A 349 19.83 5.99 13.63
CA VAL A 349 20.92 5.77 12.67
C VAL A 349 20.82 6.76 11.52
N ASN A 350 21.93 6.96 10.81
CA ASN A 350 21.92 7.86 9.66
C ASN A 350 20.94 7.35 8.58
N HIS A 351 20.05 8.24 8.14
CA HIS A 351 19.10 7.99 7.06
C HIS A 351 19.79 7.60 5.75
N ASP A 352 21.04 8.00 5.54
CA ASP A 352 21.83 7.64 4.37
C ASP A 352 22.43 6.24 4.37
N LEU A 353 22.44 5.53 5.51
CA LEU A 353 22.98 4.17 5.57
C LEU A 353 22.26 3.23 4.61
N ASN A 354 23.00 2.32 3.97
CA ASN A 354 22.42 1.29 3.14
C ASN A 354 21.64 0.30 4.04
N PRO A 355 20.35 0.04 3.78
CA PRO A 355 19.57 -0.97 4.50
C PRO A 355 20.25 -2.34 4.56
N HIS A 356 20.90 -2.79 3.48
CA HIS A 356 21.57 -4.10 3.43
C HIS A 356 22.68 -4.22 4.48
N ASP A 357 23.47 -3.16 4.69
CA ASP A 357 24.55 -3.17 5.67
C ASP A 357 24.01 -3.22 7.11
N LEU A 358 22.87 -2.57 7.34
CA LEU A 358 22.20 -2.55 8.62
C LEU A 358 21.57 -3.92 8.94
N ILE A 359 20.87 -4.50 7.97
CA ILE A 359 20.20 -5.80 8.07
C ILE A 359 21.21 -6.93 8.30
N ARG A 360 22.30 -6.95 7.53
CA ARG A 360 23.33 -8.01 7.60
C ARG A 360 23.86 -8.22 9.02
N HIS A 361 24.10 -7.13 9.75
CA HIS A 361 24.64 -7.15 11.11
C HIS A 361 23.57 -7.19 12.20
N SER A 362 22.29 -7.03 11.84
CA SER A 362 21.19 -7.06 12.82
C SER A 362 20.85 -8.47 13.27
N THR A 363 20.22 -8.58 14.44
CA THR A 363 19.53 -9.79 14.91
C THR A 363 18.28 -10.06 14.08
N GLY A 364 17.52 -9.01 13.74
CA GLY A 364 16.31 -9.09 12.95
C GLY A 364 15.72 -7.72 12.64
N VAL A 365 14.68 -7.70 11.82
CA VAL A 365 13.96 -6.48 11.46
C VAL A 365 12.57 -6.48 12.09
N VAL A 366 12.19 -5.34 12.66
CA VAL A 366 10.84 -5.08 13.14
C VAL A 366 10.19 -4.05 12.22
N THR A 367 8.97 -4.28 11.73
CA THR A 367 8.36 -3.43 10.69
C THR A 367 6.84 -3.50 10.70
N ILE A 368 6.18 -2.49 10.12
CA ILE A 368 4.75 -2.57 9.77
C ILE A 368 4.64 -3.22 8.39
N SER A 369 5.14 -2.56 7.34
CA SER A 369 4.98 -3.02 5.95
C SER A 369 6.16 -2.68 5.03
N SER A 370 7.35 -2.41 5.60
CA SER A 370 8.53 -1.93 4.87
C SER A 370 9.12 -2.99 3.92
N SER A 371 9.75 -2.55 2.83
CA SER A 371 10.58 -3.43 1.99
C SER A 371 11.76 -4.03 2.77
N MET A 372 12.23 -3.34 3.81
CA MET A 372 13.29 -3.86 4.68
C MET A 372 12.92 -5.17 5.37
N GLY A 373 11.62 -5.49 5.51
CA GLY A 373 11.18 -6.81 5.96
C GLY A 373 11.48 -7.89 4.93
N LEU A 374 11.14 -7.65 3.65
CA LEU A 374 11.52 -8.55 2.56
C LEU A 374 13.05 -8.68 2.44
N GLU A 375 13.78 -7.56 2.50
CA GLU A 375 15.25 -7.58 2.45
C GLU A 375 15.83 -8.40 3.60
N ALA A 376 15.28 -8.30 4.82
CA ALA A 376 15.72 -9.10 5.97
C ALA A 376 15.52 -10.59 5.75
N ILE A 377 14.38 -10.98 5.20
CA ILE A 377 14.13 -12.36 4.77
C ILE A 377 15.25 -12.77 3.83
N LEU A 378 15.50 -12.06 2.72
CA LEU A 378 16.58 -12.42 1.77
C LEU A 378 17.96 -12.60 2.43
N HIS A 379 18.25 -11.89 3.53
CA HIS A 379 19.47 -12.05 4.35
C HIS A 379 19.42 -13.19 5.39
N ASN A 380 18.41 -14.05 5.33
CA ASN A 380 18.08 -15.09 6.30
C ASN A 380 17.98 -14.54 7.74
N LYS A 381 17.29 -13.40 7.90
CA LYS A 381 17.03 -12.75 9.19
C LYS A 381 15.54 -12.87 9.55
N PRO A 382 15.21 -13.01 10.84
CA PRO A 382 13.83 -13.04 11.29
C PRO A 382 13.21 -11.64 11.17
N VAL A 383 11.89 -11.62 10.97
CA VAL A 383 11.09 -10.40 10.84
C VAL A 383 9.91 -10.43 11.79
N ILE A 384 9.79 -9.42 12.63
CA ILE A 384 8.60 -9.15 13.42
C ILE A 384 7.77 -8.13 12.64
N CYS A 385 6.62 -8.55 12.11
CA CYS A 385 5.80 -7.77 11.19
C CYS A 385 4.43 -7.45 11.80
N PHE A 386 4.09 -6.16 11.89
CA PHE A 386 2.81 -5.69 12.44
C PHE A 386 1.70 -5.50 11.39
N GLY A 387 2.04 -5.57 10.10
CA GLY A 387 1.09 -5.33 9.02
C GLY A 387 0.88 -6.56 8.13
N ASP A 388 -0.15 -6.45 7.29
CA ASP A 388 -0.52 -7.45 6.30
C ASP A 388 0.26 -7.21 4.99
N VAL A 389 1.24 -8.08 4.74
CA VAL A 389 2.19 -8.04 3.63
C VAL A 389 2.39 -9.44 3.05
N PHE A 390 2.69 -9.50 1.74
CA PHE A 390 2.78 -10.77 1.00
C PHE A 390 3.79 -11.76 1.61
N TYR A 391 4.87 -11.25 2.21
CA TYR A 391 5.88 -12.09 2.84
C TYR A 391 5.51 -12.59 4.26
N ASN A 392 4.34 -12.28 4.82
CA ASN A 392 3.93 -12.78 6.15
C ASN A 392 3.88 -14.30 6.26
N ARG A 393 3.68 -15.01 5.13
CA ARG A 393 3.55 -16.48 5.11
C ARG A 393 4.89 -17.21 5.11
N LEU A 394 6.00 -16.47 5.01
CA LEU A 394 7.32 -17.08 4.95
C LEU A 394 7.81 -17.51 6.34
N PRO A 395 8.55 -18.63 6.41
CA PRO A 395 9.22 -19.01 7.65
C PRO A 395 10.20 -17.90 8.08
N GLY A 396 10.23 -17.61 9.38
CA GLY A 396 11.01 -16.52 9.94
C GLY A 396 10.30 -15.16 9.98
N VAL A 397 9.05 -15.07 9.50
CA VAL A 397 8.20 -13.90 9.69
C VAL A 397 7.15 -14.19 10.75
N GLU A 398 7.14 -13.39 11.81
CA GLU A 398 6.10 -13.45 12.84
C GLU A 398 5.12 -12.29 12.68
N ASN A 399 3.84 -12.62 12.57
CA ASN A 399 2.77 -11.62 12.52
C ASN A 399 2.43 -11.15 13.94
N ALA A 400 2.89 -9.96 14.29
CA ALA A 400 2.91 -9.43 15.65
C ALA A 400 1.66 -8.61 16.00
N ARG A 401 0.46 -9.14 15.73
CA ARG A 401 -0.80 -8.45 16.03
C ARG A 401 -1.12 -8.36 17.53
N ASP A 402 -0.58 -9.26 18.34
CA ASP A 402 -0.82 -9.28 19.79
C ASP A 402 0.34 -8.63 20.56
N PHE A 403 0.16 -7.38 20.96
CA PHE A 403 1.17 -6.61 21.70
C PHE A 403 1.51 -7.21 23.07
N THR A 404 0.60 -7.98 23.66
CA THR A 404 0.87 -8.63 24.96
C THR A 404 1.99 -9.66 24.85
N ARG A 405 2.26 -10.15 23.64
CA ARG A 405 3.29 -11.14 23.31
C ARG A 405 4.56 -10.54 22.71
N MET A 406 4.76 -9.23 22.81
CA MET A 406 5.93 -8.56 22.23
C MET A 406 7.26 -9.16 22.70
N GLN A 407 7.34 -9.60 23.96
CA GLN A 407 8.53 -10.26 24.49
C GLN A 407 8.76 -11.65 23.88
N ASP A 408 7.70 -12.42 23.64
CA ASP A 408 7.79 -13.72 22.96
C ASP A 408 8.34 -13.52 21.54
N TYR A 409 7.81 -12.53 20.81
CA TYR A 409 8.26 -12.26 19.44
C TYR A 409 9.76 -11.90 19.38
N VAL A 410 10.21 -11.07 20.32
CA VAL A 410 11.64 -10.74 20.44
C VAL A 410 12.47 -11.98 20.75
N ASN A 411 12.05 -12.82 21.70
CA ASN A 411 12.77 -14.02 22.10
C ASN A 411 12.84 -15.05 20.97
N ASN A 412 11.75 -15.24 20.23
CA ASN A 412 11.71 -16.12 19.07
C ASN A 412 12.66 -15.63 17.97
N ALA A 413 12.67 -14.32 17.70
CA ALA A 413 13.59 -13.72 16.74
C ALA A 413 15.06 -13.84 17.19
N ILE A 414 15.36 -13.71 18.49
CA ILE A 414 16.72 -13.95 19.02
C ILE A 414 17.13 -15.42 18.86
N GLY A 415 16.21 -16.34 19.10
CA GLY A 415 16.43 -17.79 18.97
C GLY A 415 16.42 -18.32 17.54
N PHE A 416 16.17 -17.45 16.54
CA PHE A 416 16.02 -17.83 15.15
C PHE A 416 17.32 -18.40 14.56
N LYS A 417 17.24 -19.60 13.97
CA LYS A 417 18.40 -20.33 13.44
C LYS A 417 18.52 -20.30 11.91
N GLY A 418 17.71 -19.49 11.24
CA GLY A 418 17.55 -19.53 9.79
C GLY A 418 16.34 -20.34 9.35
N TYR A 419 15.89 -20.09 8.13
CA TYR A 419 14.85 -20.89 7.46
C TYR A 419 15.44 -21.62 6.25
N ASP A 420 14.69 -22.59 5.71
CA ASP A 420 15.05 -23.24 4.44
C ASP A 420 14.79 -22.30 3.26
N LYS A 421 15.87 -21.93 2.56
CA LYS A 421 15.85 -21.02 1.41
C LYS A 421 14.84 -21.41 0.33
N ALA A 422 14.50 -22.71 0.21
CA ALA A 422 13.51 -23.18 -0.74
C ALA A 422 12.16 -22.44 -0.66
N HIS A 423 11.70 -22.05 0.53
CA HIS A 423 10.44 -21.32 0.69
C HIS A 423 10.50 -19.91 0.07
N VAL A 424 11.65 -19.25 0.19
CA VAL A 424 11.87 -17.91 -0.36
C VAL A 424 12.08 -17.97 -1.85
N SER A 425 12.84 -18.96 -2.33
CA SER A 425 12.99 -19.24 -3.76
C SER A 425 11.64 -19.54 -4.42
N GLN A 426 10.75 -20.28 -3.74
CA GLN A 426 9.40 -20.54 -4.23
C GLN A 426 8.56 -19.25 -4.31
N MET A 427 8.56 -18.41 -3.27
CA MET A 427 7.84 -17.13 -3.31
C MET A 427 8.36 -16.23 -4.45
N VAL A 428 9.69 -16.13 -4.61
CA VAL A 428 10.29 -15.35 -5.70
C VAL A 428 9.91 -15.95 -7.06
N SER A 429 9.93 -17.28 -7.19
CA SER A 429 9.51 -17.99 -8.40
C SER A 429 8.05 -17.69 -8.77
N ASP A 430 7.14 -17.71 -7.79
CA ASP A 430 5.72 -17.38 -8.02
C ASP A 430 5.56 -15.92 -8.46
N ILE A 431 6.26 -14.99 -7.80
CA ILE A 431 6.25 -13.57 -8.22
C ILE A 431 6.76 -13.44 -9.65
N LEU A 432 7.88 -14.08 -10.02
CA LEU A 432 8.44 -14.02 -11.37
C LEU A 432 7.47 -14.60 -12.41
N LYS A 433 6.88 -15.77 -12.12
CA LYS A 433 6.00 -16.51 -13.03
C LYS A 433 4.69 -15.77 -13.35
N TYR A 434 4.16 -15.02 -12.39
CA TYR A 434 2.87 -14.34 -12.52
C TYR A 434 3.01 -12.82 -12.72
N SER A 435 4.23 -12.30 -12.81
CA SER A 435 4.48 -10.88 -13.13
C SER A 435 4.65 -10.67 -14.63
N VAL A 436 4.23 -9.51 -15.12
CA VAL A 436 4.70 -8.93 -16.39
C VAL A 436 5.78 -7.91 -16.07
N PHE A 437 6.79 -7.78 -16.93
CA PHE A 437 7.95 -6.89 -16.74
C PHE A 437 8.02 -5.83 -17.87
N PRO A 438 7.32 -4.69 -17.73
CA PRO A 438 7.45 -3.58 -18.67
C PRO A 438 8.90 -3.04 -18.71
N GLU A 439 9.29 -2.39 -19.81
CA GLU A 439 10.64 -1.80 -19.94
C GLU A 439 10.93 -0.71 -18.90
N THR A 440 9.89 -0.02 -18.43
CA THR A 440 10.00 1.08 -17.46
C THR A 440 9.09 0.87 -16.26
N ASP A 441 9.42 1.55 -15.15
CA ASP A 441 8.58 1.47 -13.93
C ASP A 441 7.23 2.17 -14.13
N PHE A 442 6.17 1.50 -13.68
CA PHE A 442 4.85 2.09 -13.63
C PHE A 442 4.74 3.22 -12.59
N SER A 443 4.17 4.34 -13.02
CA SER A 443 3.69 5.42 -12.15
C SER A 443 2.30 5.86 -12.60
N PRO A 444 1.33 6.07 -11.66
CA PRO A 444 0.03 6.65 -11.97
C PRO A 444 0.08 7.96 -12.76
N HIS A 445 1.18 8.71 -12.64
CA HIS A 445 1.37 10.00 -13.33
C HIS A 445 2.20 9.90 -14.62
N HIS A 446 2.88 8.77 -14.85
CA HIS A 446 3.72 8.54 -16.03
C HIS A 446 3.62 7.06 -16.41
N PHE A 447 2.81 6.78 -17.44
CA PHE A 447 2.60 5.44 -18.00
C PHE A 447 2.64 5.49 -19.53
N THR A 448 2.69 4.32 -20.15
CA THR A 448 2.75 4.11 -21.61
C THR A 448 1.72 3.06 -22.02
N ASP A 449 1.48 2.90 -23.32
CA ASP A 449 0.59 1.84 -23.82
C ASP A 449 1.09 0.44 -23.46
N GLU A 450 2.41 0.25 -23.32
CA GLU A 450 2.99 -1.01 -22.83
C GLU A 450 2.49 -1.37 -21.42
N HIS A 451 2.40 -0.40 -20.51
CA HIS A 451 1.84 -0.64 -19.18
C HIS A 451 0.36 -1.03 -19.23
N CYS A 452 -0.38 -0.46 -20.19
CA CYS A 452 -1.79 -0.77 -20.37
C CYS A 452 -1.98 -2.20 -20.91
N SER A 453 -1.18 -2.57 -21.91
CA SER A 453 -1.11 -3.95 -22.41
C SER A 453 -0.72 -4.93 -21.31
N ALA A 454 0.26 -4.59 -20.45
CA ALA A 454 0.65 -5.43 -19.33
C ALA A 454 -0.51 -5.69 -18.34
N LEU A 455 -1.34 -4.69 -18.05
CA LEU A 455 -2.53 -4.89 -17.21
C LEU A 455 -3.56 -5.80 -17.90
N LEU A 456 -3.81 -5.60 -19.19
CA LEU A 456 -4.74 -6.43 -19.95
C LEU A 456 -4.25 -7.88 -20.05
N ASP A 457 -2.95 -8.10 -20.25
CA ASP A 457 -2.32 -9.43 -20.25
C ASP A 457 -2.49 -10.13 -18.90
N LEU A 458 -2.33 -9.38 -17.79
CA LEU A 458 -2.56 -9.92 -16.45
C LEU A 458 -4.04 -10.28 -16.20
N LEU A 459 -4.96 -9.50 -16.75
CA LEU A 459 -6.41 -9.74 -16.64
C LEU A 459 -6.94 -10.76 -17.65
N ASP A 460 -6.14 -11.19 -18.62
CA ASP A 460 -6.55 -12.02 -19.75
C ASP A 460 -7.33 -13.27 -19.32
N GLY A 461 -6.83 -13.98 -18.31
CA GLY A 461 -7.51 -15.17 -17.77
C GLY A 461 -8.86 -14.88 -17.13
N ASP A 462 -8.99 -13.76 -16.42
CA ASP A 462 -10.27 -13.33 -15.84
C ASP A 462 -11.24 -12.89 -16.95
N LEU A 463 -10.76 -12.13 -17.95
CA LEU A 463 -11.56 -11.67 -19.09
C LEU A 463 -12.06 -12.85 -19.94
N ASP A 464 -11.22 -13.85 -20.21
CA ASP A 464 -11.62 -15.09 -20.88
C ASP A 464 -12.71 -15.83 -20.11
N HIS A 465 -12.53 -15.98 -18.79
CA HIS A 465 -13.50 -16.65 -17.94
C HIS A 465 -14.88 -15.95 -17.97
N LEU A 466 -14.89 -14.62 -17.90
CA LEU A 466 -16.10 -13.80 -17.97
C LEU A 466 -16.86 -13.95 -19.29
N VAL A 467 -16.16 -14.25 -20.39
CA VAL A 467 -16.71 -14.35 -21.74
C VAL A 467 -17.19 -15.77 -22.07
N HIS A 468 -16.52 -16.79 -21.52
CA HIS A 468 -16.73 -18.19 -21.88
C HIS A 468 -17.57 -18.98 -20.87
N ASN A 469 -17.88 -18.42 -19.69
CA ASN A 469 -18.81 -19.03 -18.71
C ASN A 469 -18.47 -20.49 -18.39
N HIS A 470 -17.19 -20.81 -18.17
CA HIS A 470 -16.84 -22.11 -17.63
C HIS A 470 -17.17 -22.11 -16.13
N GLU A 471 -17.93 -23.10 -15.67
CA GLU A 471 -18.29 -23.32 -14.26
C GLU A 471 -17.06 -23.70 -13.41
N HIS A 472 -16.03 -22.85 -13.35
CA HIS A 472 -14.96 -22.98 -12.38
C HIS A 472 -15.24 -22.04 -11.21
N ARG A 473 -15.57 -22.63 -10.06
CA ARG A 473 -15.57 -21.92 -8.79
C ARG A 473 -14.15 -21.40 -8.54
N TYR A 474 -14.00 -20.08 -8.41
CA TYR A 474 -12.77 -19.50 -7.89
C TYR A 474 -12.50 -20.12 -6.50
N THR A 475 -11.40 -20.84 -6.36
CA THR A 475 -10.90 -21.24 -5.03
C THR A 475 -10.29 -20.01 -4.39
N PHE A 476 -11.10 -19.29 -3.62
CA PHE A 476 -10.60 -18.26 -2.73
C PHE A 476 -9.60 -18.89 -1.76
N HIS A 477 -8.37 -18.39 -1.69
CA HIS A 477 -7.51 -18.68 -0.55
C HIS A 477 -8.23 -18.18 0.71
N GLN A 478 -8.60 -19.11 1.58
CA GLN A 478 -8.89 -18.81 2.97
C GLN A 478 -7.55 -18.45 3.60
N GLY A 479 -7.24 -17.16 3.68
CA GLY A 479 -6.30 -16.71 4.69
C GLY A 479 -6.95 -17.06 6.02
N GLU A 480 -6.32 -17.95 6.79
CA GLU A 480 -6.74 -18.24 8.15
C GLU A 480 -6.80 -16.90 8.90
N ALA A 481 -8.02 -16.46 9.19
CA ALA A 481 -8.26 -15.43 10.16
C ALA A 481 -8.00 -16.07 11.53
N SER A 482 -6.75 -16.03 11.96
CA SER A 482 -6.33 -16.21 13.34
C SER A 482 -5.52 -15.01 13.78
#